data_AF-A0A4Z2D3G7-F1
#
_entry.id   AF-A0A4Z2D3G7-F1
#
_cell.length_a   1.000
_cell.length_b   1.000
_cell.length_c   1.000
_cell.angle_alpha   90.00
_cell.angle_beta   90.00
_cell.angle_gamma   90.00
#
_symmetry.space_group_name_H-M   'P 1'
#
loop_
_entity.id
_entity.type
_entity.pdbx_description
1 polymer ?
#
loop_
_entity_poly.entity_id
_entity_poly.type
_entity_poly.pdbx_seq_one_letter_code
_entity_poly.pdbx_strand_id
1 'polypeptide(L)'
;MRGHGDTKCLNDNDLSIDTLSKDVIKIIFAMYPMEAPPIILVGHSMGGAVAVHVACKRTIPSLAGLVVIDVVEGSALSSLRGMTAFLRSRPQNFRSLPQAIEWSVRSLQIRNVNSARISFPGQLKRITTGQTATSELDDGVAVISQIVPSVPITSASDGRVSSVGRLSSQPLVEDSEMDDVRNSAIDTSFVDSQGRLGTDHNSTTHSSSISCQLNRPQYTWRVDLIKTQPFWQEWFSGLSKLFLSIPEPKLLLLADADRLDKDLMIGQMQGKFQVQLFPRTGHAVQEDAPDRVAECLARFLVRNRFTEARSDL
;
A
#
# COMPACT_ATOMS: atom_id res chain seq x y z
N MET A 1 6.21 -11.56 0.55
CA MET A 1 6.56 -11.82 1.96
C MET A 1 5.40 -12.53 2.62
N ARG A 2 5.63 -13.32 3.67
CA ARG A 2 4.59 -14.01 4.45
C ARG A 2 3.39 -13.11 4.76
N GLY A 3 2.18 -13.67 4.69
CA GLY A 3 0.92 -12.93 4.87
C GLY A 3 0.55 -11.98 3.72
N HIS A 4 1.48 -11.57 2.86
CA HIS A 4 1.28 -10.55 1.83
C HIS A 4 1.18 -11.15 0.42
N GLY A 5 0.44 -10.46 -0.46
CA GLY A 5 0.22 -10.88 -1.85
C GLY A 5 -0.27 -12.32 -1.92
N ASP A 6 0.25 -13.08 -2.88
CA ASP A 6 -0.13 -14.48 -3.11
C ASP A 6 0.66 -15.50 -2.27
N THR A 7 1.55 -15.04 -1.39
CA THR A 7 2.35 -15.92 -0.54
C THR A 7 1.45 -16.70 0.41
N LYS A 8 1.68 -18.02 0.51
CA LYS A 8 1.01 -18.92 1.44
C LYS A 8 2.04 -19.55 2.36
N CYS A 9 1.79 -19.53 3.67
CA CYS A 9 2.62 -20.21 4.65
C CYS A 9 1.77 -21.02 5.63
N LEU A 10 2.41 -21.95 6.36
CA LEU A 10 1.73 -22.75 7.40
C LEU A 10 1.18 -21.88 8.54
N ASN A 11 1.86 -20.77 8.85
CA ASN A 11 1.44 -19.81 9.86
C ASN A 11 1.68 -18.38 9.34
N ASP A 12 0.66 -17.75 8.77
CA ASP A 12 0.76 -16.38 8.24
C ASP A 12 0.76 -15.29 9.33
N ASN A 13 0.54 -15.65 10.60
CA ASN A 13 0.41 -14.68 11.70
C ASN A 13 1.73 -14.36 12.41
N ASP A 14 2.76 -15.19 12.24
CA ASP A 14 4.09 -14.92 12.78
C ASP A 14 4.86 -14.01 11.81
N LEU A 15 4.85 -12.71 12.11
CA LEU A 15 5.57 -11.68 11.36
C LEU A 15 6.70 -11.09 12.20
N SER A 16 7.26 -11.88 13.13
CA SER A 16 8.49 -11.50 13.84
C SER A 16 9.64 -11.25 12.87
N ILE A 17 10.56 -10.39 13.27
CA ILE A 17 11.69 -10.03 12.39
C ILE A 17 12.54 -11.24 12.02
N ASP A 18 12.67 -12.19 12.95
CA ASP A 18 13.43 -13.42 12.75
C ASP A 18 12.76 -14.34 11.71
N THR A 19 11.44 -14.55 11.81
CA THR A 19 10.69 -15.37 10.84
C THR A 19 10.72 -14.74 9.45
N LEU A 20 10.47 -13.44 9.33
CA LEU A 20 10.54 -12.73 8.04
C LEU A 20 11.94 -12.80 7.42
N SER A 21 13.00 -12.63 8.22
CA SER A 21 14.38 -12.74 7.75
C SER A 21 14.72 -14.16 7.30
N LYS A 22 14.29 -15.18 8.05
CA LYS A 22 14.47 -16.59 7.68
C LYS A 22 13.76 -16.93 6.38
N ASP A 23 12.56 -16.40 6.16
CA ASP A 23 11.83 -16.61 4.91
C ASP A 23 12.61 -16.09 3.69
N VAL A 24 13.17 -14.87 3.77
CA VAL A 24 14.00 -14.30 2.69
C VAL A 24 15.23 -15.17 2.41
N ILE A 25 15.95 -15.59 3.46
CA ILE A 25 17.14 -16.45 3.31
C ILE A 25 16.76 -17.79 2.67
N LYS A 26 15.67 -18.42 3.12
CA LYS A 26 15.17 -19.68 2.56
C LYS A 26 14.81 -19.54 1.09
N ILE A 27 14.17 -18.43 0.69
CA ILE A 27 13.85 -18.17 -0.72
C ILE A 27 15.12 -18.06 -1.55
N ILE A 28 16.12 -17.31 -1.09
CA ILE A 28 17.39 -17.17 -1.81
C ILE A 28 18.07 -18.53 -2.00
N PHE A 29 18.16 -19.35 -0.96
CA PHE A 29 18.75 -20.68 -1.06
C PHE A 29 17.92 -21.67 -1.88
N ALA A 30 16.60 -21.52 -1.91
CA ALA A 30 15.75 -22.32 -2.78
C ALA A 30 15.91 -21.93 -4.26
N MET A 31 16.09 -20.64 -4.55
CA MET A 31 16.33 -20.14 -5.91
C MET A 31 17.74 -20.44 -6.42
N TYR A 32 18.72 -20.38 -5.53
CA TYR A 32 20.15 -20.56 -5.84
C TYR A 32 20.77 -21.61 -4.91
N PRO A 33 20.52 -22.91 -5.15
CA PRO A 33 20.94 -23.98 -4.24
C PRO A 33 22.45 -24.24 -4.23
N MET A 34 23.17 -23.84 -5.29
CA MET A 34 24.62 -24.07 -5.44
C MET A 34 25.41 -22.78 -5.22
N GLU A 35 25.23 -21.82 -6.12
CA GLU A 35 25.94 -20.53 -6.08
C GLU A 35 24.94 -19.43 -6.42
N ALA A 36 24.80 -18.46 -5.51
CA ALA A 36 23.97 -17.30 -5.73
C ALA A 36 24.80 -16.20 -6.43
N PRO A 37 24.25 -15.52 -7.44
CA PRO A 37 24.92 -14.35 -8.03
C PRO A 37 25.07 -13.24 -6.97
N PRO A 38 25.84 -12.17 -7.27
CA PRO A 38 25.84 -10.97 -6.45
C PRO A 38 24.40 -10.45 -6.22
N ILE A 39 23.97 -10.41 -4.95
CA ILE A 39 22.61 -10.00 -4.57
C ILE A 39 22.67 -8.61 -3.93
N ILE A 40 21.73 -7.75 -4.33
CA ILE A 40 21.52 -6.47 -3.68
C ILE A 40 20.12 -6.50 -3.09
N LEU A 41 20.04 -6.35 -1.77
CA LEU A 41 18.76 -6.30 -1.07
C LEU A 41 18.21 -4.88 -1.18
N VAL A 42 16.95 -4.77 -1.62
CA VAL A 42 16.22 -3.50 -1.67
C VAL A 42 14.94 -3.66 -0.87
N GLY A 43 14.75 -2.86 0.18
CA GLY A 43 13.61 -2.96 1.07
C GLY A 43 12.99 -1.61 1.39
N HIS A 44 11.65 -1.54 1.37
CA HIS A 44 10.86 -0.37 1.74
C HIS A 44 10.13 -0.61 3.06
N SER A 45 10.04 0.40 3.93
CA SER A 45 9.28 0.35 5.18
C SER A 45 9.63 -0.92 6.01
N MET A 46 8.66 -1.71 6.45
CA MET A 46 8.89 -3.03 7.07
C MET A 46 9.88 -3.92 6.27
N GLY A 47 9.80 -3.91 4.94
CA GLY A 47 10.74 -4.66 4.09
C GLY A 47 12.17 -4.13 4.15
N GLY A 48 12.37 -2.84 4.42
CA GLY A 48 13.68 -2.23 4.68
C GLY A 48 14.28 -2.74 5.98
N ALA A 49 13.48 -2.83 7.03
CA ALA A 49 13.89 -3.46 8.28
C ALA A 49 14.30 -4.92 8.06
N VAL A 50 13.46 -5.72 7.41
CA VAL A 50 13.78 -7.12 7.09
C VAL A 50 15.08 -7.23 6.30
N ALA A 51 15.30 -6.37 5.29
CA ALA A 51 16.52 -6.37 4.50
C ALA A 51 17.79 -6.12 5.34
N VAL A 52 17.74 -5.16 6.28
CA VAL A 52 18.84 -4.90 7.22
C VAL A 52 19.10 -6.12 8.11
N HIS A 53 18.06 -6.72 8.68
CA HIS A 53 18.21 -7.90 9.55
C HIS A 53 18.76 -9.11 8.81
N VAL A 54 18.32 -9.34 7.56
CA VAL A 54 18.86 -10.39 6.69
C VAL A 54 20.35 -10.15 6.42
N ALA A 55 20.74 -8.92 6.08
CA ALA A 55 22.14 -8.56 5.85
C ALA A 55 23.00 -8.72 7.12
N CYS A 56 22.48 -8.35 8.30
CA CYS A 56 23.18 -8.54 9.57
C CYS A 56 23.41 -10.00 9.96
N LYS A 57 22.55 -10.93 9.51
CA LYS A 57 22.73 -12.38 9.78
C LYS A 57 23.93 -12.98 9.04
N ARG A 58 24.49 -12.30 8.03
CA ARG A 58 25.66 -12.75 7.22
C ARG A 58 25.54 -14.17 6.67
N THR A 59 24.31 -14.61 6.42
CA THR A 59 24.02 -15.96 5.92
C THR A 59 24.09 -16.02 4.39
N ILE A 60 24.01 -14.88 3.69
CA ILE A 60 24.06 -14.80 2.22
C ILE A 60 25.48 -14.34 1.83
N PRO A 61 26.37 -15.25 1.39
CA PRO A 61 27.76 -14.89 1.11
C PRO A 61 27.90 -13.97 -0.10
N SER A 62 26.95 -14.03 -1.04
CA SER A 62 26.93 -13.22 -2.26
C SER A 62 26.25 -11.86 -2.07
N LEU A 63 25.94 -11.43 -0.84
CA LEU A 63 25.36 -10.12 -0.59
C LEU A 63 26.38 -9.04 -1.00
N ALA A 64 26.04 -8.28 -2.03
CA ALA A 64 26.89 -7.24 -2.61
C ALA A 64 26.52 -5.84 -2.12
N GLY A 65 25.26 -5.60 -1.76
CA GLY A 65 24.81 -4.27 -1.34
C GLY A 65 23.44 -4.26 -0.68
N LEU A 66 23.12 -3.13 -0.04
CA LEU A 66 21.85 -2.93 0.66
C LEU A 66 21.26 -1.55 0.33
N VAL A 67 19.99 -1.53 -0.03
CA VAL A 67 19.20 -0.33 -0.24
C VAL A 67 17.99 -0.33 0.68
N VAL A 68 17.82 0.73 1.45
CA VAL A 68 16.68 0.94 2.35
C VAL A 68 15.89 2.16 1.87
N ILE A 69 14.57 2.01 1.77
CA ILE A 69 13.66 3.04 1.28
C ILE A 69 12.69 3.45 2.39
N ASP A 70 12.72 4.74 2.72
CA ASP A 70 11.82 5.44 3.64
C ASP A 70 11.69 4.80 5.03
N VAL A 71 12.83 4.42 5.63
CA VAL A 71 12.91 3.88 7.00
C VAL A 71 14.07 4.49 7.75
N VAL A 72 13.77 5.04 8.91
CA VAL A 72 14.75 5.42 9.94
C VAL A 72 14.17 5.06 11.30
N GLU A 73 14.98 4.52 12.21
CA GLU A 73 14.52 4.01 13.51
C GLU A 73 13.70 5.05 14.30
N GLY A 74 14.27 6.24 14.52
CA GLY A 74 13.61 7.28 15.33
C GLY A 74 12.25 7.70 14.78
N SER A 75 12.19 8.00 13.48
CA SER A 75 10.94 8.43 12.83
C SER A 75 9.94 7.28 12.70
N ALA A 76 10.39 6.04 12.45
CA ALA A 76 9.53 4.86 12.40
C ALA A 76 8.85 4.62 13.76
N LEU A 77 9.62 4.56 14.86
CA LEU A 77 9.08 4.33 16.21
C LEU A 77 8.11 5.44 16.65
N SER A 78 8.41 6.70 16.31
CA SER A 78 7.50 7.82 16.59
C SER A 78 6.17 7.68 15.81
N SER A 79 6.25 7.23 14.56
CA SER A 79 5.11 7.07 13.66
C SER A 79 4.21 5.88 14.00
N LEU A 80 4.72 4.87 14.73
CA LEU A 80 3.91 3.73 15.19
C LEU A 80 2.69 4.15 16.01
N ARG A 81 2.79 5.26 16.77
CA ARG A 81 1.68 5.79 17.57
C ARG A 81 0.50 6.26 16.71
N GLY A 82 0.78 6.90 15.58
CA GLY A 82 -0.23 7.36 14.62
C GLY A 82 -0.71 6.27 13.67
N MET A 83 0.11 5.24 13.44
CA MET A 83 -0.18 4.18 12.48
C MET A 83 -1.46 3.41 12.81
N THR A 84 -1.72 3.11 14.09
CA THR A 84 -2.96 2.41 14.48
C THR A 84 -4.21 3.26 14.17
N ALA A 85 -4.17 4.56 14.39
CA ALA A 85 -5.27 5.46 14.06
C ALA A 85 -5.49 5.54 12.54
N PHE A 86 -4.40 5.69 11.79
CA PHE A 86 -4.44 5.68 10.32
C PHE A 86 -5.02 4.37 9.77
N LEU A 87 -4.56 3.21 10.24
CA LEU A 87 -5.04 1.92 9.74
C LEU A 87 -6.54 1.70 10.02
N ARG A 88 -7.05 2.24 11.14
CA ARG A 88 -8.48 2.18 11.52
C ARG A 88 -9.35 3.14 10.71
N SER A 89 -8.81 4.29 10.27
CA SER A 89 -9.58 5.26 9.48
C SER A 89 -9.77 4.84 8.02
N ARG A 90 -8.98 3.87 7.53
CA ARG A 90 -9.14 3.33 6.17
C ARG A 90 -10.51 2.67 5.99
N PRO A 91 -11.10 2.73 4.77
CA PRO A 91 -12.25 1.90 4.43
C PRO A 91 -11.94 0.44 4.70
N GLN A 92 -12.82 -0.24 5.41
CA GLN A 92 -12.61 -1.66 5.76
C GLN A 92 -12.92 -2.59 4.58
N ASN A 93 -13.72 -2.12 3.61
CA ASN A 93 -14.13 -2.89 2.45
C ASN A 93 -14.31 -1.98 1.22
N PHE A 94 -14.27 -2.60 0.05
CA PHE A 94 -14.47 -1.95 -1.25
C PHE A 94 -15.46 -2.75 -2.10
N ARG A 95 -16.28 -2.06 -2.89
CA ARG A 95 -17.29 -2.67 -3.77
C ARG A 95 -16.71 -3.24 -5.06
N SER A 96 -15.54 -2.75 -5.49
CA SER A 96 -14.88 -3.16 -6.72
C SER A 96 -13.40 -2.76 -6.67
N LEU A 97 -12.57 -3.35 -7.53
CA LEU A 97 -11.16 -2.98 -7.60
C LEU A 97 -10.94 -1.53 -8.05
N PRO A 98 -11.65 -1.00 -9.06
CA PRO A 98 -11.45 0.39 -9.45
C PRO A 98 -11.80 1.37 -8.34
N GLN A 99 -12.81 1.10 -7.50
CA GLN A 99 -13.09 1.95 -6.34
C GLN A 99 -11.93 1.94 -5.35
N ALA A 100 -11.33 0.78 -5.10
CA ALA A 100 -10.23 0.65 -4.18
C ALA A 100 -8.97 1.37 -4.71
N ILE A 101 -8.67 1.22 -6.00
CA ILE A 101 -7.58 1.92 -6.70
C ILE A 101 -7.82 3.44 -6.66
N GLU A 102 -9.04 3.91 -6.97
CA GLU A 102 -9.40 5.34 -6.89
C GLU A 102 -9.17 5.88 -5.48
N TRP A 103 -9.61 5.16 -4.45
CA TRP A 103 -9.38 5.55 -3.05
C TRP A 103 -7.89 5.64 -2.73
N SER A 104 -7.05 4.72 -3.22
CA SER A 104 -5.61 4.74 -2.96
C SER A 104 -4.91 5.99 -3.52
N VAL A 105 -5.37 6.46 -4.69
CA VAL A 105 -4.86 7.67 -5.33
C VAL A 105 -5.39 8.91 -4.64
N ARG A 106 -6.70 8.96 -4.36
CA ARG A 106 -7.34 10.12 -3.73
C ARG A 106 -6.89 10.35 -2.29
N SER A 107 -6.59 9.27 -1.56
CA SER A 107 -6.02 9.34 -0.21
C SER A 107 -4.52 9.62 -0.20
N LEU A 108 -3.89 9.76 -1.38
CA LEU A 108 -2.45 9.97 -1.56
C LEU A 108 -1.58 8.84 -0.98
N GLN A 109 -2.15 7.65 -0.78
CA GLN A 109 -1.37 6.47 -0.38
C GLN A 109 -0.39 6.09 -1.51
N ILE A 110 -0.85 6.14 -2.76
CA ILE A 110 -0.04 5.98 -3.97
C ILE A 110 -0.42 7.11 -4.91
N ARG A 111 0.49 8.02 -5.22
CA ARG A 111 0.21 9.20 -6.06
C ARG A 111 0.21 8.85 -7.54
N ASN A 112 1.02 7.87 -7.93
CA ASN A 112 1.13 7.42 -9.32
C ASN A 112 -0.01 6.48 -9.69
N VAL A 113 -0.92 6.94 -10.55
CA VAL A 113 -2.07 6.17 -11.03
C VAL A 113 -1.66 4.87 -11.72
N ASN A 114 -0.58 4.89 -12.52
CA ASN A 114 -0.12 3.69 -13.23
C ASN A 114 0.40 2.64 -12.25
N SER A 115 1.16 3.06 -11.23
CA SER A 115 1.61 2.17 -10.17
C SER A 115 0.42 1.60 -9.40
N ALA A 116 -0.51 2.46 -8.96
CA ALA A 116 -1.68 2.06 -8.18
C ALA A 116 -2.56 1.02 -8.89
N ARG A 117 -2.72 1.13 -10.22
CA ARG A 117 -3.49 0.15 -11.02
C ARG A 117 -2.87 -1.25 -11.02
N ILE A 118 -1.56 -1.34 -10.83
CA ILE A 118 -0.81 -2.60 -10.85
C ILE A 118 -0.61 -3.14 -9.42
N SER A 119 -0.14 -2.29 -8.50
CA SER A 119 0.30 -2.71 -7.17
C SER A 119 -0.84 -2.84 -6.15
N PHE A 120 -1.85 -1.96 -6.22
CA PHE A 120 -2.88 -1.88 -5.19
C PHE A 120 -3.77 -3.14 -5.09
N PRO A 121 -4.10 -3.85 -6.19
CA PRO A 121 -4.79 -5.14 -6.09
C PRO A 121 -4.08 -6.14 -5.17
N GLY A 122 -2.75 -6.15 -5.12
CA GLY A 122 -1.99 -7.03 -4.22
C GLY A 122 -2.22 -6.78 -2.72
N GLN A 123 -2.82 -5.64 -2.37
CA GLN A 123 -3.19 -5.29 -1.00
C GLN A 123 -4.60 -5.78 -0.61
N LEU A 124 -5.34 -6.40 -1.53
CA LEU A 124 -6.74 -6.76 -1.37
C LEU A 124 -6.99 -8.26 -1.58
N LYS A 125 -8.09 -8.73 -1.01
CA LYS A 125 -8.65 -10.07 -1.25
C LYS A 125 -10.16 -10.02 -1.37
N ARG A 126 -10.74 -10.94 -2.12
CA ARG A 126 -12.18 -11.12 -2.19
C ARG A 126 -12.71 -11.65 -0.87
N ILE A 127 -13.80 -11.05 -0.39
CA ILE A 127 -14.44 -11.41 0.88
C ILE A 127 -15.00 -12.83 0.84
N THR A 128 -15.63 -13.24 -0.26
CA THR A 128 -16.32 -14.53 -0.36
C THR A 128 -15.39 -15.72 -0.57
N THR A 129 -14.33 -15.56 -1.38
CA THR A 129 -13.40 -16.64 -1.74
C THR A 129 -12.11 -16.61 -0.93
N GLY A 130 -11.76 -15.47 -0.34
CA GLY A 130 -10.47 -15.25 0.32
C GLY A 130 -9.28 -15.15 -0.65
N GLN A 131 -9.49 -15.29 -1.96
CA GLN A 131 -8.45 -15.15 -2.97
C GLN A 131 -7.99 -13.70 -3.07
N THR A 132 -6.72 -13.50 -3.38
CA THR A 132 -6.17 -12.17 -3.66
C THR A 132 -6.83 -11.56 -4.88
N ALA A 133 -6.90 -10.23 -4.91
CA ALA A 133 -7.37 -9.56 -6.11
C ALA A 133 -6.39 -9.69 -7.30
N THR A 134 -5.10 -9.95 -7.06
CA THR A 134 -4.13 -10.25 -8.12
C THR A 134 -4.47 -11.56 -8.83
N SER A 135 -4.71 -12.64 -8.07
CA SER A 135 -5.14 -13.93 -8.65
C SER A 135 -6.44 -13.78 -9.45
N GLU A 136 -7.41 -13.00 -8.95
CA GLU A 136 -8.66 -12.78 -9.70
C GLU A 136 -8.47 -12.00 -11.00
N LEU A 137 -7.50 -11.09 -11.05
CA LEU A 137 -7.17 -10.35 -12.27
C LEU A 137 -6.55 -11.29 -13.31
N ASP A 138 -5.63 -12.15 -12.87
CA ASP A 138 -4.99 -13.15 -13.74
C ASP A 138 -6.01 -14.16 -14.29
N ASP A 139 -6.96 -14.58 -13.46
CA ASP A 139 -8.03 -15.51 -13.83
C ASP A 139 -9.17 -14.83 -14.63
N GLY A 140 -9.17 -13.50 -14.78
CA GLY A 140 -10.20 -12.74 -15.50
C GLY A 140 -11.56 -12.68 -14.78
N VAL A 141 -11.61 -13.00 -13.49
CA VAL A 141 -12.83 -13.04 -12.66
C VAL A 141 -12.97 -11.85 -11.70
N ALA A 142 -12.01 -10.93 -11.72
CA ALA A 142 -12.02 -9.74 -10.89
C ALA A 142 -13.25 -8.84 -11.16
N VAL A 143 -13.80 -8.25 -10.09
CA VAL A 143 -14.93 -7.32 -10.19
C VAL A 143 -14.42 -5.93 -10.56
N ILE A 144 -14.38 -5.67 -11.87
CA ILE A 144 -13.89 -4.41 -12.48
C ILE A 144 -15.03 -3.40 -12.66
N SER A 145 -16.28 -3.81 -12.89
CA SER A 145 -17.39 -2.88 -13.11
C SER A 145 -18.72 -3.38 -12.54
N GLN A 146 -19.58 -2.43 -12.18
CA GLN A 146 -21.03 -2.66 -12.04
C GLN A 146 -21.62 -2.73 -13.46
N ILE A 147 -21.47 -3.84 -14.19
CA ILE A 147 -22.20 -3.96 -15.45
C ILE A 147 -23.64 -4.33 -15.10
N VAL A 148 -24.53 -3.34 -15.20
CA VAL A 148 -25.93 -3.57 -15.55
C VAL A 148 -25.89 -4.26 -16.92
N PRO A 149 -26.43 -5.48 -17.09
CA PRO A 149 -26.45 -6.10 -18.40
C PRO A 149 -27.20 -5.19 -19.37
N SER A 150 -26.50 -4.74 -20.41
CA SER A 150 -27.06 -3.94 -21.48
C SER A 150 -28.14 -4.77 -22.20
N VAL A 151 -29.36 -4.26 -22.17
CA VAL A 151 -30.45 -4.69 -23.05
C VAL A 151 -30.01 -4.46 -24.50
N PRO A 152 -30.36 -5.34 -25.48
CA PRO A 152 -29.97 -5.15 -26.86
C PRO A 152 -30.55 -3.85 -27.40
N ILE A 153 -29.68 -2.97 -27.91
CA ILE A 153 -30.09 -1.74 -28.59
C ILE A 153 -30.75 -2.15 -29.90
N THR A 154 -32.08 -1.99 -29.97
CA THR A 154 -32.77 -1.84 -31.24
C THR A 154 -32.56 -0.40 -31.72
N SER A 155 -32.23 -0.27 -32.98
CA SER A 155 -31.94 0.96 -33.70
C SER A 155 -33.11 1.95 -33.67
N ALA A 156 -32.87 3.18 -33.21
CA ALA A 156 -33.60 4.35 -33.70
C ALA A 156 -32.73 5.60 -33.53
N SER A 157 -32.55 6.30 -34.64
CA SER A 157 -32.02 7.65 -34.79
C SER A 157 -32.84 8.67 -33.99
N ASP A 158 -32.18 9.59 -33.28
CA ASP A 158 -32.33 11.02 -33.60
C ASP A 158 -31.31 11.89 -32.88
N GLY A 159 -30.86 12.93 -33.57
CA GLY A 159 -29.84 13.85 -33.11
C GLY A 159 -30.38 14.99 -32.25
N ARG A 160 -29.62 15.40 -31.23
CA ARG A 160 -29.47 16.82 -30.87
C ARG A 160 -28.29 17.02 -29.92
N VAL A 161 -27.38 17.90 -30.33
CA VAL A 161 -26.29 18.44 -29.53
C VAL A 161 -26.80 19.67 -28.79
N SER A 162 -26.54 19.77 -27.48
CA SER A 162 -26.48 21.07 -26.80
C SER A 162 -25.50 21.05 -25.63
N SER A 163 -24.64 22.07 -25.61
CA SER A 163 -23.77 22.60 -24.55
C SER A 163 -24.43 22.62 -23.15
N VAL A 164 -23.72 22.64 -22.02
CA VAL A 164 -23.03 23.77 -21.35
C VAL A 164 -22.37 23.13 -20.09
N GLY A 165 -21.11 23.35 -19.70
CA GLY A 165 -20.61 24.53 -18.99
C GLY A 165 -19.46 24.14 -18.04
N ARG A 166 -18.35 24.90 -18.10
CA ARG A 166 -17.20 24.84 -17.18
C ARG A 166 -17.56 25.44 -15.82
N LEU A 167 -17.11 24.82 -14.73
CA LEU A 167 -16.84 25.43 -13.41
C LEU A 167 -15.68 24.64 -12.78
N SER A 168 -14.45 25.16 -12.86
CA SER A 168 -13.77 25.98 -11.85
C SER A 168 -13.48 25.22 -10.55
N SER A 169 -12.26 24.69 -10.46
CA SER A 169 -11.64 24.11 -9.27
C SER A 169 -10.96 25.20 -8.43
N GLN A 170 -11.26 25.26 -7.13
CA GLN A 170 -10.39 25.90 -6.14
C GLN A 170 -10.13 24.96 -4.95
N PRO A 171 -8.94 25.09 -4.30
CA PRO A 171 -8.47 24.17 -3.28
C PRO A 171 -8.97 24.57 -1.88
N LEU A 172 -9.25 23.59 -1.04
CA LEU A 172 -9.57 23.82 0.38
C LEU A 172 -8.31 23.80 1.21
N VAL A 173 -8.16 24.90 1.96
CA VAL A 173 -7.10 25.24 2.90
C VAL A 173 -7.34 24.51 4.23
N GLU A 174 -6.25 24.07 4.86
CA GLU A 174 -6.21 23.62 6.26
C GLU A 174 -6.59 24.77 7.19
N ASP A 175 -7.33 24.49 8.25
CA ASP A 175 -7.13 25.25 9.49
C ASP A 175 -7.56 24.49 10.75
N SER A 176 -6.94 24.95 11.82
CA SER A 176 -6.66 24.31 13.09
C SER A 176 -7.64 24.74 14.18
N GLU A 177 -7.76 23.91 15.21
CA GLU A 177 -8.00 24.24 16.64
C GLU A 177 -9.33 24.86 17.14
N MET A 178 -10.00 24.04 17.97
CA MET A 178 -10.50 24.25 19.35
C MET A 178 -11.81 25.01 19.69
N ASP A 179 -12.51 24.36 20.63
CA ASP A 179 -13.36 24.83 21.74
C ASP A 179 -14.90 24.68 21.73
N ASP A 180 -15.33 24.16 22.89
CA ASP A 180 -16.64 23.75 23.42
C ASP A 180 -17.76 24.80 23.37
N VAL A 181 -19.01 24.38 23.14
CA VAL A 181 -20.19 24.82 23.93
C VAL A 181 -21.31 23.75 23.92
N ARG A 182 -21.82 23.44 25.12
CA ARG A 182 -23.03 22.65 25.46
C ARG A 182 -24.34 23.32 25.01
N ASN A 183 -25.34 22.55 24.57
CA ASN A 183 -26.75 22.56 25.05
C ASN A 183 -27.61 21.62 24.19
N SER A 184 -28.17 20.54 24.75
CA SER A 184 -29.45 20.42 25.47
C SER A 184 -30.64 20.14 24.53
N ALA A 185 -31.26 18.99 24.79
CA ALA A 185 -32.46 18.42 24.18
C ALA A 185 -33.63 19.39 23.98
N ILE A 186 -34.44 19.15 22.94
CA ILE A 186 -35.91 19.24 22.97
C ILE A 186 -36.47 18.09 22.14
N ASP A 187 -37.33 17.34 22.83
CA ASP A 187 -38.25 16.29 22.42
C ASP A 187 -39.51 16.92 21.79
N THR A 188 -40.07 16.33 20.73
CA THR A 188 -41.51 16.44 20.46
C THR A 188 -41.95 15.31 19.51
N SER A 189 -42.70 14.40 20.11
CA SER A 189 -43.57 13.43 19.47
C SER A 189 -44.73 14.14 18.74
N PHE A 190 -45.05 13.67 17.54
CA PHE A 190 -46.39 13.85 16.96
C PHE A 190 -46.86 12.52 16.38
N VAL A 191 -47.91 12.01 17.03
CA VAL A 191 -48.71 10.87 16.61
C VAL A 191 -49.80 11.43 15.71
N ASP A 192 -50.04 10.81 14.55
CA ASP A 192 -51.42 10.77 14.07
C ASP A 192 -51.74 9.45 13.38
N SER A 193 -52.93 8.97 13.70
CA SER A 193 -53.49 7.69 13.30
C SER A 193 -54.62 7.96 12.32
N GLN A 194 -54.63 7.31 11.16
CA GLN A 194 -55.87 6.84 10.54
C GLN A 194 -55.56 5.89 9.37
N GLY A 195 -56.10 4.68 9.48
CA GLY A 195 -55.97 3.63 8.47
C GLY A 195 -56.98 3.76 7.34
N ARG A 196 -56.67 3.12 6.21
CA ARG A 196 -57.65 2.53 5.29
C ARG A 196 -57.05 1.31 4.62
N LEU A 197 -57.83 0.23 4.64
CA LEU A 197 -57.57 -1.07 4.03
C LEU A 197 -57.68 -0.95 2.50
N GLY A 198 -56.72 -1.51 1.78
CA GLY A 198 -56.75 -1.73 0.34
C GLY A 198 -55.86 -2.91 0.01
N THR A 199 -56.48 -4.07 -0.16
CA THR A 199 -55.88 -5.27 -0.77
C THR A 199 -55.56 -4.98 -2.22
N ASP A 200 -54.32 -5.26 -2.63
CA ASP A 200 -54.03 -5.72 -4.00
C ASP A 200 -52.70 -6.50 -4.01
N HIS A 201 -52.83 -7.81 -4.25
CA HIS A 201 -51.72 -8.64 -4.68
C HIS A 201 -51.45 -8.32 -6.14
N ASN A 202 -50.25 -7.83 -6.46
CA ASN A 202 -49.66 -8.12 -7.75
C ASN A 202 -48.14 -8.26 -7.63
N SER A 203 -47.71 -9.47 -7.98
CA SER A 203 -46.36 -9.98 -8.13
C SER A 203 -45.51 -9.12 -9.06
N THR A 204 -44.46 -8.50 -8.54
CA THR A 204 -43.29 -8.07 -9.32
C THR A 204 -42.01 -8.14 -8.47
N THR A 205 -41.73 -9.31 -7.91
CA THR A 205 -40.53 -9.59 -7.11
C THR A 205 -39.51 -10.40 -7.93
N HIS A 206 -38.99 -9.83 -9.01
CA HIS A 206 -37.78 -10.37 -9.65
C HIS A 206 -36.73 -9.31 -10.04
N SER A 207 -37.04 -8.01 -9.92
CA SER A 207 -36.09 -6.94 -10.27
C SER A 207 -35.36 -6.31 -9.07
N SER A 208 -35.87 -6.51 -7.85
CA SER A 208 -35.32 -5.92 -6.61
C SER A 208 -34.22 -6.76 -5.94
N SER A 209 -34.05 -8.03 -6.33
CA SER A 209 -33.01 -8.91 -5.78
C SER A 209 -31.65 -8.72 -6.47
N ILE A 210 -31.62 -8.31 -7.74
CA ILE A 210 -30.38 -8.09 -8.51
C ILE A 210 -29.72 -6.76 -8.12
N SER A 211 -30.50 -5.69 -7.93
CA SER A 211 -29.96 -4.37 -7.54
C SER A 211 -29.32 -4.38 -6.13
N CYS A 212 -29.82 -5.21 -5.22
CA CYS A 212 -29.27 -5.37 -3.86
C CYS A 212 -27.95 -6.17 -3.80
N GLN A 213 -27.56 -6.89 -4.86
CA GLN A 213 -26.29 -7.61 -4.92
C GLN A 213 -25.12 -6.72 -5.41
N LEU A 214 -25.41 -5.73 -6.25
CA LEU A 214 -24.39 -4.81 -6.82
C LEU A 214 -23.82 -3.78 -5.83
N ASN A 215 -24.41 -3.64 -4.64
CA ASN A 215 -23.99 -2.67 -3.62
C ASN A 215 -23.28 -3.31 -2.42
N ARG A 216 -23.02 -4.62 -2.45
CA ARG A 216 -22.33 -5.31 -1.35
C ARG A 216 -20.81 -5.15 -1.48
N PRO A 217 -20.09 -5.00 -0.35
CA PRO A 217 -18.63 -5.02 -0.36
C PRO A 217 -18.11 -6.34 -0.94
N GLN A 218 -17.15 -6.25 -1.86
CA GLN A 218 -16.58 -7.38 -2.57
C GLN A 218 -15.15 -7.70 -2.10
N TYR A 219 -14.39 -6.65 -1.75
CA TYR A 219 -12.99 -6.74 -1.39
C TYR A 219 -12.76 -6.21 0.02
N THR A 220 -11.79 -6.80 0.70
CA THR A 220 -11.24 -6.32 1.97
C THR A 220 -9.71 -6.37 1.91
N TRP A 221 -9.04 -5.81 2.91
CA TRP A 221 -7.58 -5.84 3.00
C TRP A 221 -7.06 -7.27 3.05
N ARG A 222 -5.99 -7.55 2.30
CA ARG A 222 -5.30 -8.85 2.31
C ARG A 222 -4.81 -9.19 3.72
N VAL A 223 -4.19 -8.21 4.38
CA VAL A 223 -3.63 -8.31 5.73
C VAL A 223 -4.30 -7.29 6.64
N ASP A 224 -4.71 -7.74 7.82
CA ASP A 224 -5.04 -6.85 8.93
C ASP A 224 -3.74 -6.42 9.62
N LEU A 225 -3.15 -5.33 9.14
CA LEU A 225 -1.88 -4.83 9.64
C LEU A 225 -1.91 -4.48 11.14
N ILE A 226 -3.07 -4.17 11.72
CA ILE A 226 -3.17 -3.84 13.14
C ILE A 226 -2.79 -5.06 13.99
N LYS A 227 -3.13 -6.27 13.56
CA LYS A 227 -2.75 -7.51 14.27
C LYS A 227 -1.24 -7.74 14.31
N THR A 228 -0.49 -7.05 13.48
CA THR A 228 0.97 -7.14 13.40
C THR A 228 1.68 -6.18 14.35
N GLN A 229 0.92 -5.30 15.03
CA GLN A 229 1.43 -4.32 16.00
C GLN A 229 2.42 -4.88 17.03
N PRO A 230 2.23 -6.10 17.60
CA PRO A 230 3.18 -6.66 18.55
C PRO A 230 4.61 -6.80 18.01
N PHE A 231 4.79 -6.89 16.68
CA PHE A 231 6.09 -7.05 16.04
C PHE A 231 6.73 -5.72 15.61
N TRP A 232 5.98 -4.62 15.55
CA TRP A 232 6.47 -3.36 14.98
C TRP A 232 7.69 -2.81 15.69
N GLN A 233 7.70 -2.86 17.02
CA GLN A 233 8.84 -2.41 17.80
C GLN A 233 10.09 -3.25 17.50
N GLU A 234 9.93 -4.56 17.35
CA GLU A 234 11.01 -5.49 17.02
C GLU A 234 11.61 -5.20 15.64
N TRP A 235 10.81 -4.79 14.66
CA TRP A 235 11.29 -4.48 13.32
C TRP A 235 12.23 -3.26 13.28
N PHE A 236 12.01 -2.26 14.13
CA PHE A 236 12.71 -0.98 14.02
C PHE A 236 13.71 -0.69 15.15
N SER A 237 13.61 -1.37 16.30
CA SER A 237 14.50 -1.12 17.44
C SER A 237 15.95 -1.47 17.12
N GLY A 238 16.86 -0.53 17.30
CA GLY A 238 18.29 -0.66 16.98
C GLY A 238 18.62 -0.73 15.49
N LEU A 239 17.63 -0.50 14.61
CA LEU A 239 17.78 -0.67 13.17
C LEU A 239 18.86 0.24 12.59
N SER A 240 19.00 1.47 13.07
CA SER A 240 20.00 2.41 12.56
C SER A 240 21.42 1.93 12.84
N LYS A 241 21.67 1.38 14.02
CA LYS A 241 22.97 0.79 14.38
C LYS A 241 23.25 -0.48 13.59
N LEU A 242 22.24 -1.34 13.41
CA LEU A 242 22.36 -2.53 12.60
C LEU A 242 22.72 -2.18 11.15
N PHE A 243 21.99 -1.23 10.54
CA PHE A 243 22.29 -0.73 9.20
C PHE A 243 23.73 -0.22 9.07
N LEU A 244 24.23 0.55 10.05
CA LEU A 244 25.60 1.07 10.03
C LEU A 244 26.68 0.00 10.25
N SER A 245 26.34 -1.15 10.83
CA SER A 245 27.27 -2.26 11.09
C SER A 245 27.56 -3.15 9.87
N ILE A 246 26.75 -3.01 8.82
CA ILE A 246 26.85 -3.78 7.58
C ILE A 246 28.00 -3.20 6.75
N PRO A 247 29.03 -3.99 6.36
CA PRO A 247 30.19 -3.50 5.61
C PRO A 247 29.90 -3.27 4.14
N GLU A 248 28.89 -3.93 3.57
CA GLU A 248 28.52 -3.80 2.16
C GLU A 248 28.12 -2.35 1.84
N PRO A 249 28.31 -1.90 0.59
CA PRO A 249 27.82 -0.61 0.12
C PRO A 249 26.32 -0.44 0.40
N LYS A 250 25.98 0.72 0.96
CA LYS A 250 24.62 1.05 1.42
C LYS A 250 24.08 2.30 0.75
N LEU A 251 22.80 2.28 0.42
CA LEU A 251 22.03 3.41 -0.08
C LEU A 251 20.74 3.57 0.74
N LEU A 252 20.49 4.79 1.19
CA LEU A 252 19.27 5.17 1.89
C LEU A 252 18.49 6.16 1.03
N LEU A 253 17.27 5.80 0.66
CA LEU A 253 16.35 6.68 -0.07
C LEU A 253 15.31 7.21 0.91
N LEU A 254 15.17 8.53 1.03
CA LEU A 254 14.21 9.15 1.95
C LEU A 254 13.28 10.10 1.19
N ALA A 255 11.99 10.11 1.55
CA ALA A 255 11.07 11.14 1.07
C ALA A 255 11.41 12.52 1.65
N ASP A 256 11.93 12.54 2.89
CA ASP A 256 12.23 13.74 3.65
C ASP A 256 13.55 13.61 4.42
N ALA A 257 14.34 14.68 4.43
CA ALA A 257 15.64 14.75 5.11
C ALA A 257 15.49 14.76 6.64
N ASP A 258 14.38 15.31 7.14
CA ASP A 258 14.12 15.46 8.58
C ASP A 258 13.91 14.12 9.30
N ARG A 259 13.91 13.02 8.55
CA ARG A 259 13.76 11.66 9.07
C ARG A 259 15.04 11.04 9.61
N LEU A 260 16.21 11.61 9.32
CA LEU A 260 17.50 11.07 9.78
C LEU A 260 17.63 11.21 11.30
N ASP A 261 17.83 10.08 12.00
CA ASP A 261 18.14 10.10 13.42
C ASP A 261 19.62 10.41 13.67
N LYS A 262 19.97 10.61 14.94
CA LYS A 262 21.33 10.96 15.37
C LYS A 262 22.38 9.97 14.86
N ASP A 263 22.10 8.67 14.93
CA ASP A 263 23.07 7.64 14.55
C ASP A 263 23.31 7.66 13.03
N LEU A 264 22.24 7.77 12.23
CA LEU A 264 22.34 7.88 10.77
C LEU A 264 22.95 9.22 10.33
N MET A 265 22.68 10.33 11.02
CA MET A 265 23.34 11.61 10.74
C MET A 265 24.86 11.49 10.92
N ILE A 266 25.31 10.91 12.04
CA ILE A 266 26.74 10.67 12.30
C ILE A 266 27.32 9.73 11.23
N GLY A 267 26.62 8.64 10.92
CA GLY A 267 27.06 7.69 9.89
C GLY A 267 27.18 8.32 8.50
N GLN A 268 26.25 9.21 8.15
CA GLN A 268 26.23 9.93 6.89
C GLN A 268 27.40 10.92 6.81
N MET A 269 27.65 11.69 7.87
CA MET A 269 28.80 12.61 7.95
C MET A 269 30.14 11.87 7.90
N GLN A 270 30.18 10.62 8.36
CA GLN A 270 31.35 9.72 8.24
C GLN A 270 31.46 9.03 6.87
N GLY A 271 30.52 9.25 5.94
CA GLY A 271 30.52 8.64 4.62
C GLY A 271 30.23 7.14 4.61
N LYS A 272 29.55 6.60 5.63
CA LYS A 272 29.29 5.15 5.77
C LYS A 272 28.24 4.60 4.80
N PHE A 273 27.41 5.48 4.24
CA PHE A 273 26.38 5.14 3.26
C PHE A 273 26.08 6.34 2.35
N GLN A 274 25.39 6.08 1.25
CA GLN A 274 24.88 7.11 0.36
C GLN A 274 23.44 7.45 0.73
N VAL A 275 23.06 8.72 0.68
CA VAL A 275 21.68 9.16 0.91
C VAL A 275 21.16 9.88 -0.31
N GLN A 276 19.93 9.59 -0.72
CA GLN A 276 19.22 10.31 -1.78
C GLN A 276 17.85 10.75 -1.28
N LEU A 277 17.54 12.03 -1.48
CA LEU A 277 16.25 12.61 -1.10
C LEU A 277 15.28 12.64 -2.30
N PHE A 278 14.02 12.34 -2.01
CA PHE A 278 12.90 12.34 -2.95
C PHE A 278 11.81 13.29 -2.44
N PRO A 279 12.03 14.61 -2.51
CA PRO A 279 11.01 15.55 -2.11
C PRO A 279 9.78 15.39 -3.00
N ARG A 280 8.59 15.63 -2.43
CA ARG A 280 7.26 15.56 -3.07
C ARG A 280 6.75 14.14 -3.36
N THR A 281 7.39 13.09 -2.85
CA THR A 281 6.79 11.75 -2.82
C THR A 281 6.07 11.52 -1.49
N GLY A 282 5.08 10.62 -1.49
CA GLY A 282 4.50 10.07 -0.28
C GLY A 282 5.39 8.99 0.34
N HIS A 283 4.75 8.09 1.09
CA HIS A 283 5.45 7.01 1.81
C HIS A 283 6.09 5.99 0.85
N ALA A 284 5.44 5.67 -0.27
CA ALA A 284 5.93 4.70 -1.24
C ALA A 284 6.71 5.39 -2.37
N VAL A 285 7.93 5.84 -2.06
CA VAL A 285 8.81 6.59 -2.99
C VAL A 285 9.00 5.87 -4.33
N GLN A 286 9.18 4.55 -4.27
CA GLN A 286 9.36 3.69 -5.44
C GLN A 286 8.11 3.58 -6.33
N GLU A 287 6.92 3.82 -5.78
CA GLU A 287 5.68 3.83 -6.56
C GLU A 287 5.39 5.23 -7.13
N ASP A 288 5.68 6.26 -6.36
CA ASP A 288 5.42 7.65 -6.73
C ASP A 288 6.43 8.19 -7.75
N ALA A 289 7.70 7.79 -7.67
CA ALA A 289 8.77 8.26 -8.54
C ALA A 289 9.67 7.10 -9.05
N PRO A 290 9.09 6.09 -9.74
CA PRO A 290 9.80 4.88 -10.13
C PRO A 290 11.04 5.16 -10.99
N ASP A 291 10.95 6.06 -11.97
CA ASP A 291 12.06 6.38 -12.87
C ASP A 291 13.25 7.00 -12.12
N ARG A 292 12.96 7.91 -11.18
CA ARG A 292 14.00 8.55 -10.36
C ARG A 292 14.64 7.55 -9.39
N VAL A 293 13.85 6.63 -8.83
CA VAL A 293 14.37 5.56 -7.98
C VAL A 293 15.25 4.62 -8.80
N ALA A 294 14.81 4.21 -9.98
CA ALA A 294 15.58 3.37 -10.90
C ALA A 294 16.89 4.04 -11.31
N GLU A 295 16.87 5.34 -11.62
CA GLU A 295 18.06 6.11 -11.97
C GLU A 295 19.04 6.23 -10.80
N CYS A 296 18.54 6.42 -9.57
CA CYS A 296 19.36 6.42 -8.36
C CYS A 296 20.01 5.06 -8.11
N LEU A 297 19.22 3.98 -8.23
CA LEU A 297 19.72 2.61 -8.12
C LEU A 297 20.79 2.35 -9.19
N ALA A 298 20.53 2.68 -10.45
CA ALA A 298 21.49 2.48 -11.55
C ALA A 298 22.83 3.18 -11.28
N ARG A 299 22.81 4.45 -10.83
CA ARG A 299 24.03 5.17 -10.43
C ARG A 299 24.77 4.48 -9.29
N PHE A 300 24.04 3.99 -8.28
CA PHE A 300 24.63 3.24 -7.17
C PHE A 300 25.27 1.94 -7.64
N LEU A 301 24.62 1.19 -8.53
CA LEU A 301 25.14 -0.05 -9.09
C LEU A 301 26.42 0.18 -9.90
N VAL A 302 26.41 1.17 -10.80
CA VAL A 302 27.56 1.51 -11.64
C VAL A 302 28.73 2.03 -10.80
N ARG A 303 28.46 2.93 -9.84
CA ARG A 303 29.48 3.48 -8.93
C ARG A 303 30.23 2.40 -8.16
N ASN A 304 29.51 1.37 -7.71
CA ASN A 304 30.09 0.26 -6.95
C ASN A 304 30.54 -0.91 -7.85
N ARG A 305 30.53 -0.74 -9.18
CA ARG A 305 30.96 -1.75 -10.17
C ARG A 305 30.18 -3.06 -10.08
N PHE A 306 28.90 -2.99 -9.73
CA PHE A 306 28.00 -4.15 -9.74
C PHE A 306 27.36 -4.39 -11.11
N THR A 307 27.32 -3.37 -11.96
CA THR A 307 26.82 -3.44 -13.33
C THR A 307 27.49 -2.39 -14.19
N GLU A 308 27.33 -2.49 -15.50
CA GLU A 308 27.79 -1.51 -16.48
C GLU A 308 26.61 -0.67 -16.99
N ALA A 309 26.90 0.59 -17.36
CA ALA A 309 25.91 1.40 -18.04
C ALA A 309 25.67 0.83 -19.43
N ARG A 310 24.41 0.77 -19.86
CA ARG A 310 24.09 0.42 -21.24
C ARG A 310 24.67 1.51 -22.14
N SER A 311 25.47 1.13 -23.14
CA SER A 311 25.81 2.02 -24.24
C SER A 311 24.52 2.42 -24.96
N ASP A 312 24.34 3.71 -25.25
CA ASP A 312 23.17 4.24 -25.93
C ASP A 312 22.88 3.41 -27.20
N LEU A 313 21.66 2.88 -27.32
CA LEU A 313 21.15 2.16 -28.49
C LEU A 313 20.61 3.12 -29.54
#